data_AF-W4G575-F1
#
_entry.id   AF-W4G575-F1
#
_cell.length_a   1.000
_cell.length_b   1.000
_cell.length_c   1.000
_cell.angle_alpha   90.00
_cell.angle_beta   90.00
_cell.angle_gamma   90.00
#
_symmetry.space_group_name_H-M   'P 1'
#
loop_
_entity.id
_entity.type
_entity.pdbx_description
1 polymer ?
#
loop_
_entity_poly.entity_id
_entity_poly.type
_entity_poly.pdbx_seq_one_letter_code
_entity_poly.pdbx_strand_id
1 'polypeptide(L)'
;MDALLMTLTVLKHYNTWGKHTLDLGFKAPTFQKLILRVVEVGMPVFYAEFVKMPNMSELRAQFQSTERPTRRHDEAKPYFSAKHNLYGLKIEASVPPPQGLLVDMSESHCGAVADLTIMRSRIDQHVRALAKSDNELSILDHGEKKNPPRGFLDPDDVVRNRRVSSDRVVVEIFFGRVCSLWKVSYATFTWSAKFYDEIQHLMFALTNFRVSLMPLREADIHWYRRSVLARYESMVHATAAKREES
;
A
#
# COMPACT_ATOMS: atom_id res chain seq x y z
N MET A 1 15.69 -1.42 -25.78
CA MET A 1 15.36 -1.58 -24.35
C MET A 1 14.51 -2.84 -24.21
N ASP A 2 14.76 -3.67 -23.21
CA ASP A 2 13.99 -4.91 -22.98
C ASP A 2 12.57 -4.60 -22.44
N ALA A 3 11.60 -5.49 -22.69
CA ALA A 3 10.20 -5.29 -22.30
C ALA A 3 9.99 -5.20 -20.77
N LEU A 4 10.78 -5.93 -19.98
CA LEU A 4 10.77 -5.79 -18.53
C LEU A 4 11.28 -4.42 -18.10
N LEU A 5 12.39 -3.95 -18.69
CA LEU A 5 12.95 -2.64 -18.36
C LEU A 5 12.02 -1.48 -18.77
N MET A 6 11.32 -1.61 -19.91
CA MET A 6 10.26 -0.68 -20.29
C MET A 6 9.14 -0.66 -19.26
N THR A 7 8.71 -1.84 -18.78
CA THR A 7 7.67 -1.97 -17.74
C THR A 7 8.08 -1.29 -16.44
N LEU A 8 9.30 -1.54 -15.96
CA LEU A 8 9.81 -0.91 -14.75
C LEU A 8 9.87 0.62 -14.89
N THR A 9 10.29 1.13 -16.05
CA THR A 9 10.31 2.57 -16.34
C THR A 9 8.90 3.16 -16.29
N VAL A 10 7.94 2.48 -16.89
CA VAL A 10 6.54 2.92 -16.94
C VAL A 10 5.91 3.00 -15.56
N LEU A 11 6.10 1.96 -14.74
CA LEU A 11 5.56 1.89 -13.38
C LEU A 11 6.24 2.88 -12.44
N LYS A 12 7.56 3.09 -12.60
CA LYS A 12 8.33 4.07 -11.84
C LYS A 12 7.90 5.50 -12.11
N HIS A 13 7.69 5.88 -13.37
CA HIS A 13 7.42 7.27 -13.75
C HIS A 13 5.94 7.62 -13.88
N TYR A 14 5.08 6.61 -14.02
CA TYR A 14 3.62 6.67 -14.10
C TYR A 14 3.05 7.96 -14.73
N ASN A 15 2.78 7.88 -16.02
CA ASN A 15 2.36 8.99 -16.85
C ASN A 15 1.39 8.49 -17.93
N THR A 16 0.90 9.40 -18.77
CA THR A 16 0.07 9.02 -19.92
C THR A 16 0.85 8.10 -20.86
N TRP A 17 0.16 7.14 -21.47
CA TRP A 17 0.77 6.20 -22.41
C TRP A 17 1.51 6.93 -23.55
N GLY A 18 0.93 8.02 -24.06
CA GLY A 18 1.56 8.85 -25.10
C GLY A 18 2.92 9.41 -24.67
N LYS A 19 3.07 9.86 -23.42
CA LYS A 19 4.35 10.36 -22.90
C LYS A 19 5.39 9.25 -22.75
N HIS A 20 4.97 8.06 -22.33
CA HIS A 20 5.88 6.92 -22.22
C HIS A 20 6.39 6.43 -23.57
N THR A 21 5.61 6.60 -24.65
CA THR A 21 5.99 6.12 -25.98
C THR A 21 6.84 7.09 -26.80
N LEU A 22 7.00 8.35 -26.37
CA LEU A 22 7.65 9.42 -27.16
C LEU A 22 9.01 8.99 -27.75
N ASP A 23 9.82 8.30 -26.97
CA ASP A 23 11.18 7.91 -27.36
C ASP A 23 11.33 6.41 -27.69
N LEU A 24 10.24 5.64 -27.62
CA LEU A 24 10.28 4.17 -27.73
C LEU A 24 9.76 3.63 -29.06
N GLY A 25 9.20 4.48 -29.93
CA GLY A 25 8.72 4.08 -31.26
C GLY A 25 7.48 3.19 -31.27
N PHE A 26 6.78 3.05 -30.13
CA PHE A 26 5.54 2.29 -30.05
C PHE A 26 4.30 3.19 -30.21
N LYS A 27 3.22 2.64 -30.77
CA LYS A 27 1.89 3.23 -30.59
C LYS A 27 1.39 2.96 -29.18
N ALA A 28 0.77 3.96 -28.54
CA ALA A 28 0.29 3.86 -27.16
C ALA A 28 -0.55 2.61 -26.85
N PRO A 29 -1.53 2.18 -27.68
CA PRO A 29 -2.31 0.97 -27.38
C PRO A 29 -1.48 -0.32 -27.43
N THR A 30 -0.53 -0.41 -28.37
CA THR A 30 0.38 -1.56 -28.49
C THR A 30 1.33 -1.62 -27.29
N PHE A 31 1.86 -0.46 -26.91
CA PHE A 31 2.74 -0.34 -25.76
C PHE A 31 2.03 -0.73 -24.46
N GLN A 32 0.81 -0.20 -24.23
CA GLN A 32 0.00 -0.58 -23.09
C GLN A 32 -0.22 -2.10 -23.01
N LYS A 33 -0.60 -2.75 -24.13
CA LYS A 33 -0.77 -4.21 -24.16
C LYS A 33 0.50 -4.96 -23.80
N LEU A 34 1.65 -4.52 -24.34
CA LEU A 34 2.96 -5.10 -24.02
C LEU A 34 3.27 -5.00 -22.53
N ILE A 35 3.16 -3.80 -21.95
CA ILE A 35 3.47 -3.58 -20.52
C ILE A 35 2.55 -4.39 -19.63
N LEU A 36 1.24 -4.38 -19.88
CA LEU A 36 0.29 -5.15 -19.08
C LEU A 36 0.51 -6.65 -19.21
N ARG A 37 0.94 -7.14 -20.38
CA ARG A 37 1.29 -8.55 -20.56
C ARG A 37 2.54 -8.94 -19.76
N VAL A 38 3.54 -8.07 -19.70
CA VAL A 38 4.72 -8.30 -18.85
C VAL A 38 4.34 -8.33 -17.38
N VAL A 39 3.44 -7.44 -16.93
CA VAL A 39 2.93 -7.49 -15.55
C VAL A 39 2.18 -8.79 -15.28
N GLU A 40 1.27 -9.19 -16.16
CA GLU A 40 0.48 -10.42 -16.03
C GLU A 40 1.36 -11.68 -15.91
N VAL A 41 2.41 -11.78 -16.73
CA VAL A 41 3.32 -12.93 -16.74
C VAL A 41 4.37 -12.84 -15.62
N GLY A 42 4.91 -11.65 -15.36
CA GLY A 42 6.00 -11.45 -14.42
C GLY A 42 5.55 -11.42 -12.97
N MET A 43 4.37 -10.84 -12.68
CA MET A 43 3.83 -10.72 -11.33
C MET A 43 3.87 -12.02 -10.54
N PRO A 44 3.28 -13.15 -11.00
CA PRO A 44 3.25 -14.38 -10.20
C PRO A 44 4.65 -14.93 -9.94
N VAL A 45 5.58 -14.78 -10.89
CA VAL A 45 6.97 -15.22 -10.75
C VAL A 45 7.70 -14.42 -9.69
N PHE A 46 7.64 -13.09 -9.77
CA PHE A 46 8.30 -12.21 -8.81
C PHE A 46 7.66 -12.27 -7.43
N TYR A 47 6.33 -12.38 -7.36
CA TYR A 47 5.62 -12.49 -6.10
C TYR A 47 5.98 -13.78 -5.36
N ALA A 48 5.97 -14.93 -6.05
CA ALA A 48 6.38 -16.20 -5.44
C ALA A 48 7.84 -16.21 -4.98
N GLU A 49 8.74 -15.55 -5.71
CA GLU A 49 10.16 -15.51 -5.34
C GLU A 49 10.46 -14.55 -4.17
N PHE A 50 9.84 -13.38 -4.17
CA PHE A 50 10.20 -12.29 -3.26
C PHE A 50 9.22 -12.07 -2.10
N VAL A 51 8.03 -12.66 -2.15
CA VAL A 51 7.05 -12.61 -1.05
C VAL A 51 6.89 -14.01 -0.49
N LYS A 52 7.58 -14.26 0.62
CA LYS A 52 7.54 -15.53 1.35
C LYS A 52 6.89 -15.25 2.69
N MET A 53 5.90 -16.05 3.07
CA MET A 53 5.17 -15.91 4.33
C MET A 53 5.94 -16.58 5.48
N PRO A 54 6.48 -15.84 6.48
CA PRO A 54 6.92 -16.38 7.76
C PRO A 54 5.82 -16.21 8.82
N ASN A 55 6.08 -16.68 10.05
CA ASN A 55 5.23 -16.42 11.21
C ASN A 55 5.15 -14.91 11.50
N MET A 56 3.95 -14.40 11.75
CA MET A 56 3.62 -12.97 11.70
C MET A 56 3.47 -12.29 13.06
N SER A 57 3.78 -10.99 13.11
CA SER A 57 3.55 -10.14 14.28
C SER A 57 2.68 -8.91 14.02
N GLU A 58 2.63 -8.32 12.80
CA GLU A 58 1.80 -7.11 12.55
C GLU A 58 1.27 -6.92 11.11
N LEU A 59 0.11 -6.29 10.99
CA LEU A 59 -0.73 -6.22 9.78
C LEU A 59 -1.25 -4.78 9.57
N ARG A 60 -1.27 -4.25 8.33
CA ARG A 60 -1.78 -2.88 8.06
C ARG A 60 -2.36 -2.67 6.66
N ALA A 61 -3.33 -1.76 6.54
CA ALA A 61 -3.89 -1.35 5.25
C ALA A 61 -3.23 -0.08 4.67
N GLN A 62 -2.87 -0.09 3.40
CA GLN A 62 -2.49 1.07 2.58
C GLN A 62 -3.69 1.58 1.77
N PHE A 63 -3.84 2.90 1.69
CA PHE A 63 -4.83 3.57 0.84
C PHE A 63 -4.15 4.24 -0.35
N GLN A 64 -4.73 4.10 -1.53
CA GLN A 64 -4.32 4.81 -2.73
C GLN A 64 -5.53 5.51 -3.37
N SER A 65 -5.40 6.81 -3.65
CA SER A 65 -6.43 7.56 -4.36
C SER A 65 -6.60 7.05 -5.79
N THR A 66 -7.84 7.01 -6.28
CA THR A 66 -8.19 6.71 -7.67
C THR A 66 -9.01 7.85 -8.25
N GLU A 67 -9.12 7.91 -9.57
CA GLU A 67 -10.15 8.75 -10.17
C GLU A 67 -11.53 8.32 -9.67
N ARG A 68 -12.46 9.29 -9.58
CA ARG A 68 -13.86 8.98 -9.35
C ARG A 68 -14.31 8.13 -10.54
N PRO A 69 -14.85 6.91 -10.32
CA PRO A 69 -15.43 6.14 -11.41
C PRO A 69 -16.44 7.01 -12.16
N THR A 70 -16.39 7.08 -13.49
CA THR A 70 -17.23 7.93 -14.35
C THR A 70 -18.72 7.52 -14.37
N ARG A 71 -19.18 6.90 -13.29
CA ARG A 71 -20.45 6.19 -13.14
C ARG A 71 -21.40 6.97 -12.23
N ARG A 72 -22.66 6.51 -12.20
CA ARG A 72 -23.72 7.07 -11.35
C ARG A 72 -23.27 7.13 -9.89
N HIS A 73 -23.85 8.05 -9.12
CA HIS A 73 -23.46 8.29 -7.73
C HIS A 73 -23.38 6.99 -6.89
N ASP A 74 -24.33 6.09 -7.07
CA ASP A 74 -24.40 4.82 -6.33
C ASP A 74 -23.25 3.86 -6.64
N GLU A 75 -22.68 3.93 -7.84
CA GLU A 75 -21.54 3.11 -8.26
C GLU A 75 -20.19 3.71 -7.83
N ALA A 76 -20.13 5.02 -7.59
CA ALA A 76 -18.93 5.70 -7.08
C ALA A 76 -18.81 5.65 -5.55
N LYS A 77 -19.95 5.59 -4.84
CA LYS A 77 -20.03 5.59 -3.37
C LYS A 77 -19.13 4.53 -2.70
N PRO A 78 -19.02 3.27 -3.18
CA PRO A 78 -18.15 2.27 -2.56
C PRO A 78 -16.68 2.67 -2.52
N TYR A 79 -16.21 3.48 -3.48
CA TYR A 79 -14.82 3.90 -3.57
C TYR A 79 -14.50 5.08 -2.65
N PHE A 80 -15.50 5.75 -2.10
CA PHE A 80 -15.30 6.96 -1.31
C PHE A 80 -14.82 6.65 0.11
N SER A 81 -13.61 7.10 0.44
CA SER A 81 -13.04 6.98 1.78
C SER A 81 -13.41 8.20 2.62
N ALA A 82 -14.30 8.04 3.61
CA ALA A 82 -14.67 9.13 4.51
C ALA A 82 -13.46 9.68 5.29
N LYS A 83 -12.54 8.79 5.72
CA LYS A 83 -11.31 9.14 6.44
C LYS A 83 -10.42 10.10 5.66
N HIS A 84 -10.31 9.88 4.34
CA HIS A 84 -9.44 10.67 3.48
C HIS A 84 -10.21 11.65 2.59
N ASN A 85 -11.55 11.71 2.68
CA ASN A 85 -12.43 12.49 1.81
C ASN A 85 -12.11 12.37 0.30
N LEU A 86 -11.64 11.20 -0.14
CA LEU A 86 -11.16 10.92 -1.50
C LEU A 86 -11.69 9.56 -1.97
N TYR A 87 -11.87 9.42 -3.29
CA TYR A 87 -12.11 8.11 -3.91
C TYR A 87 -10.80 7.33 -3.99
N GLY A 88 -10.84 6.03 -3.72
CA GLY A 88 -9.65 5.21 -3.77
C GLY A 88 -9.88 3.72 -3.57
N LEU A 89 -8.77 3.00 -3.64
CA LEU A 89 -8.63 1.59 -3.31
C LEU A 89 -7.76 1.42 -2.08
N LYS A 90 -7.93 0.31 -1.37
CA LYS A 90 -7.18 -0.07 -0.20
C LYS A 90 -6.62 -1.46 -0.37
N ILE A 91 -5.42 -1.71 0.12
CA ILE A 91 -4.84 -3.04 0.19
C ILE A 91 -4.32 -3.27 1.60
N GLU A 92 -4.54 -4.44 2.16
CA GLU A 92 -3.84 -4.88 3.35
C GLU A 92 -2.46 -5.45 2.98
N ALA A 93 -1.43 -5.05 3.70
CA ALA A 93 -0.07 -5.52 3.56
C ALA A 93 0.51 -5.88 4.93
N SER A 94 1.19 -7.02 4.95
CA SER A 94 1.78 -7.66 6.12
C SER A 94 3.28 -7.48 6.05
N VAL A 95 3.87 -6.70 6.97
CA VAL A 95 5.30 -6.37 6.96
C VAL A 95 5.86 -6.53 8.37
N PRO A 96 6.38 -7.71 8.74
CA PRO A 96 6.86 -7.95 10.09
C PRO A 96 8.21 -7.26 10.36
N PRO A 97 8.44 -6.79 11.60
CA PRO A 97 9.77 -6.45 12.08
C PRO A 97 10.62 -7.73 12.27
N PRO A 98 11.96 -7.62 12.31
CA PRO A 98 12.78 -6.43 12.11
C PRO A 98 13.18 -6.16 10.66
N GLN A 99 13.05 -7.14 9.75
CA GLN A 99 13.54 -7.00 8.37
C GLN A 99 12.68 -6.05 7.53
N GLY A 100 11.39 -5.93 7.86
CA GLY A 100 10.47 -5.04 7.15
C GLY A 100 10.22 -5.44 5.70
N LEU A 101 10.19 -6.75 5.41
CA LEU A 101 9.82 -7.27 4.10
C LEU A 101 8.31 -7.50 4.05
N LEU A 102 7.67 -7.28 2.90
CA LEU A 102 6.31 -7.74 2.68
C LEU A 102 6.28 -9.28 2.73
N VAL A 103 5.31 -9.85 3.42
CA VAL A 103 5.16 -11.31 3.48
C VAL A 103 3.79 -11.81 3.05
N ASP A 104 2.82 -10.90 2.99
CA ASP A 104 1.46 -11.18 2.58
C ASP A 104 0.74 -9.87 2.20
N MET A 105 -0.19 -9.96 1.26
CA MET A 105 -0.91 -8.82 0.70
C MET A 105 -2.30 -9.26 0.24
N SER A 106 -3.31 -8.43 0.48
CA SER A 106 -4.68 -8.68 0.05
C SER A 106 -4.92 -8.23 -1.40
N GLU A 107 -6.01 -8.71 -1.99
CA GLU A 107 -6.64 -8.01 -3.11
C GLU A 107 -7.12 -6.62 -2.69
N SER A 108 -7.38 -5.77 -3.67
CA SER A 108 -7.87 -4.43 -3.42
C SER A 108 -9.31 -4.39 -2.91
N HIS A 109 -9.53 -3.50 -1.95
CA HIS A 109 -10.81 -3.19 -1.36
C HIS A 109 -11.23 -1.77 -1.74
N CYS A 110 -12.53 -1.53 -1.85
CA CYS A 110 -13.04 -0.20 -2.13
C CYS A 110 -12.76 0.76 -0.95
N GLY A 111 -12.51 2.04 -1.24
CA GLY A 111 -12.10 3.04 -0.24
C GLY A 111 -13.07 3.27 0.92
N ALA A 112 -14.37 2.96 0.76
CA ALA A 112 -15.37 3.04 1.81
C ALA A 112 -15.25 1.90 2.84
N VAL A 113 -14.61 0.78 2.49
CA VAL A 113 -14.41 -0.34 3.42
C VAL A 113 -13.50 0.12 4.55
N ALA A 114 -13.95 -0.04 5.80
CA ALA A 114 -13.18 0.34 6.97
C ALA A 114 -11.94 -0.57 7.12
N ASP A 115 -10.82 0.00 7.58
CA ASP A 115 -9.56 -0.72 7.73
C ASP A 115 -9.75 -1.95 8.63
N LEU A 116 -10.52 -1.83 9.73
CA LEU A 116 -10.86 -2.95 10.61
C LEU A 116 -11.66 -4.06 9.92
N THR A 117 -12.53 -3.72 8.97
CA THR A 117 -13.31 -4.72 8.21
C THR A 117 -12.42 -5.51 7.27
N ILE A 118 -11.46 -4.83 6.62
CA ILE A 118 -10.45 -5.48 5.78
C ILE A 118 -9.67 -6.50 6.62
N MET A 119 -9.15 -6.05 7.75
CA MET A 119 -8.38 -6.91 8.67
C MET A 119 -9.19 -8.12 9.15
N ARG A 120 -10.44 -7.91 9.58
CA ARG A 120 -11.33 -8.99 10.05
C ARG A 120 -11.66 -10.00 8.96
N SER A 121 -11.77 -9.57 7.70
CA SER A 121 -12.06 -10.48 6.58
C SER A 121 -10.94 -11.50 6.33
N ARG A 122 -9.72 -11.20 6.81
CA ARG A 122 -8.52 -12.02 6.62
C ARG A 122 -8.03 -12.66 7.93
N ILE A 123 -8.85 -12.64 8.98
CA ILE A 123 -8.48 -13.14 10.31
C ILE A 123 -8.00 -14.59 10.29
N ASP A 124 -8.57 -15.47 9.46
CA ASP A 124 -8.13 -16.87 9.35
C ASP A 124 -6.73 -17.01 8.74
N GLN A 125 -6.35 -16.08 7.86
CA GLN A 125 -5.01 -16.03 7.28
C GLN A 125 -4.03 -15.50 8.32
N HIS A 126 -4.43 -14.48 9.07
CA HIS A 126 -3.66 -13.95 10.20
C HIS A 126 -3.43 -15.01 11.27
N VAL A 127 -4.48 -15.72 11.70
CA VAL A 127 -4.39 -16.80 12.70
C VAL A 127 -3.49 -17.94 12.23
N ARG A 128 -3.58 -18.34 10.95
CA ARG A 128 -2.68 -19.35 10.37
C ARG A 128 -1.21 -18.90 10.34
N ALA A 129 -0.97 -17.62 10.06
CA ALA A 129 0.36 -17.02 10.10
C ALA A 129 0.85 -16.76 11.55
N LEU A 130 -0.05 -16.77 12.53
CA LEU A 130 0.22 -16.67 13.97
C LEU A 130 0.41 -18.07 14.60
N ALA A 131 0.89 -19.07 13.86
CA ALA A 131 1.30 -20.37 14.43
C ALA A 131 2.55 -20.20 15.31
N LYS A 132 2.34 -19.54 16.44
CA LYS A 132 3.33 -19.20 17.44
C LYS A 132 3.62 -20.40 18.33
N SER A 133 4.79 -20.41 18.98
CA SER A 133 5.06 -21.37 20.07
C SER A 133 4.20 -21.04 21.30
N ASP A 134 3.93 -22.02 22.18
CA ASP A 134 3.05 -21.91 23.36
C ASP A 134 3.28 -20.65 24.22
N ASN A 135 4.50 -20.09 24.23
CA ASN A 135 4.87 -18.89 24.98
C ASN A 135 4.18 -17.61 24.48
N GLU A 136 3.93 -17.45 23.18
CA GLU A 136 3.40 -16.20 22.63
C GLU A 136 1.87 -16.15 22.55
N LEU A 137 1.19 -17.29 22.76
CA LEU A 137 -0.28 -17.37 22.90
C LEU A 137 -0.79 -16.70 24.19
N SER A 138 0.10 -16.47 25.15
CA SER A 138 -0.21 -15.81 26.43
C SER A 138 -0.27 -14.28 26.34
N ILE A 139 0.19 -13.68 25.22
CA ILE A 139 0.21 -12.23 25.02
C ILE A 139 -1.08 -11.79 24.33
N LEU A 140 -2.04 -11.25 25.09
CA LEU A 140 -3.22 -10.60 24.54
C LEU A 140 -2.83 -9.30 23.82
N ASP A 141 -3.04 -9.24 22.51
CA ASP A 141 -2.84 -8.02 21.72
C ASP A 141 -4.03 -7.06 21.88
N HIS A 142 -3.83 -6.03 22.69
CA HIS A 142 -4.79 -4.94 22.89
C HIS A 142 -4.46 -3.69 22.07
N GLY A 143 -3.45 -3.74 21.19
CA GLY A 143 -2.94 -2.58 20.47
C GLY A 143 -2.44 -1.45 21.39
N GLU A 144 -2.38 -0.23 20.84
CA GLU A 144 -2.05 0.96 21.61
C GLU A 144 -3.21 1.37 22.53
N LYS A 145 -2.94 1.49 23.84
CA LYS A 145 -3.91 2.07 24.79
C LYS A 145 -3.79 3.59 24.81
N LYS A 146 -4.93 4.28 24.92
CA LYS A 146 -4.98 5.74 25.10
C LYS A 146 -4.94 6.10 26.58
N ASN A 147 -4.47 7.31 26.88
CA ASN A 147 -4.58 7.86 28.24
C ASN A 147 -6.03 7.82 28.72
N PRO A 148 -6.29 7.37 29.96
CA PRO A 148 -7.61 7.49 30.56
C PRO A 148 -7.97 8.98 30.75
N PRO A 149 -9.27 9.33 30.83
CA PRO A 149 -9.75 10.73 30.84
C PRO A 149 -9.15 11.65 31.91
N ARG A 150 -8.54 11.11 32.97
CA ARG A 150 -7.89 11.85 34.06
C ARG A 150 -6.64 11.15 34.62
N GLY A 151 -5.88 10.45 33.79
CA GLY A 151 -4.68 9.75 34.24
C GLY A 151 -3.67 9.53 33.13
N PHE A 152 -2.46 9.12 33.55
CA PHE A 152 -1.41 8.73 32.63
C PHE A 152 -1.47 7.21 32.41
N LEU A 153 -0.98 6.76 31.26
CA LEU A 153 -0.73 5.35 31.04
C LEU A 153 0.27 4.85 32.07
N ASP A 154 0.02 3.63 32.55
CA ASP A 154 0.98 2.90 33.36
C ASP A 154 2.30 2.71 32.58
N PRO A 155 3.48 2.69 33.25
CA PRO A 155 4.76 2.49 32.57
C PRO A 155 4.79 1.25 31.66
N ASP A 156 4.11 0.16 32.03
CA ASP A 156 4.06 -1.06 31.21
C ASP A 156 3.22 -0.84 29.94
N ASP A 157 2.13 -0.08 30.03
CA ASP A 157 1.33 0.32 28.88
C ASP A 157 2.09 1.31 27.97
N VAL A 158 2.93 2.19 28.53
CA VAL A 158 3.82 3.07 27.76
C VAL A 158 4.87 2.27 27.00
N VAL A 159 5.50 1.28 27.64
CA VAL A 159 6.48 0.39 26.99
C VAL A 159 5.81 -0.45 25.90
N ARG A 160 4.62 -1.01 26.16
CA ARG A 160 3.86 -1.73 25.13
C ARG A 160 3.51 -0.82 23.95
N ASN A 161 2.97 0.37 24.21
CA ASN A 161 2.66 1.33 23.15
C ASN A 161 3.91 1.74 22.36
N ARG A 162 5.08 1.85 22.99
CA ARG A 162 6.34 2.12 22.28
C ARG A 162 6.71 0.99 21.34
N ARG A 163 6.51 -0.27 21.73
CA ARG A 163 6.74 -1.44 20.86
C ARG A 163 5.79 -1.45 19.67
N VAL A 164 4.49 -1.34 19.93
CA VAL A 164 3.45 -1.24 18.87
C VAL A 164 3.73 -0.04 17.95
N SER A 165 4.13 1.12 18.51
CA SER A 165 4.49 2.30 17.70
C SER A 165 5.74 2.06 16.84
N SER A 166 6.74 1.34 17.36
CA SER A 166 7.96 0.98 16.62
C SER A 166 7.66 0.04 15.45
N ASP A 167 6.80 -0.95 15.66
CA ASP A 167 6.44 -1.91 14.62
C ASP A 167 5.60 -1.22 13.51
N ARG A 168 4.72 -0.31 13.90
CA ARG A 168 4.00 0.60 12.97
C ARG A 168 4.93 1.47 12.13
N VAL A 169 6.06 1.88 12.69
CA VAL A 169 7.08 2.67 11.98
C VAL A 169 7.71 1.84 10.86
N VAL A 170 7.95 0.54 11.05
CA VAL A 170 8.51 -0.34 10.00
C VAL A 170 7.61 -0.40 8.77
N VAL A 171 6.29 -0.55 8.98
CA VAL A 171 5.32 -0.57 7.87
C VAL A 171 5.32 0.76 7.10
N GLU A 172 5.31 1.90 7.82
CA GLU A 172 5.36 3.22 7.18
C GLU A 172 6.66 3.45 6.41
N ILE A 173 7.78 2.95 6.92
CA ILE A 173 9.07 2.96 6.22
C ILE A 173 9.00 2.11 4.95
N PHE A 174 8.42 0.91 5.00
CA PHE A 174 8.27 0.05 3.83
C PHE A 174 7.38 0.70 2.75
N PHE A 175 6.22 1.23 3.12
CA PHE A 175 5.38 1.98 2.18
C PHE A 175 6.09 3.21 1.62
N GLY A 176 6.92 3.88 2.42
CA GLY A 176 7.80 4.94 1.94
C GLY A 176 8.76 4.47 0.85
N ARG A 177 9.34 3.28 1.00
CA ARG A 177 10.18 2.68 -0.03
C ARG A 177 9.38 2.32 -1.29
N VAL A 178 8.21 1.71 -1.16
CA VAL A 178 7.31 1.43 -2.30
C VAL A 178 7.01 2.71 -3.07
N CYS A 179 6.53 3.73 -2.39
CA CYS A 179 6.07 4.96 -3.03
C CYS A 179 7.21 5.80 -3.62
N SER A 180 8.42 5.74 -3.03
CA SER A 180 9.60 6.43 -3.58
C SER A 180 10.18 5.73 -4.81
N LEU A 181 10.01 4.41 -4.92
CA LEU A 181 10.43 3.64 -6.09
C LEU A 181 9.40 3.69 -7.22
N TRP A 182 8.11 3.64 -6.89
CA TRP A 182 7.04 3.36 -7.83
C TRP A 182 5.95 4.43 -7.75
N LYS A 183 5.96 5.37 -8.70
CA LYS A 183 4.95 6.42 -8.75
C LYS A 183 3.54 5.88 -8.96
N VAL A 184 3.41 4.75 -9.66
CA VAL A 184 2.12 4.06 -9.88
C VAL A 184 1.44 3.65 -8.57
N SER A 185 2.17 3.48 -7.46
CA SER A 185 1.62 3.02 -6.17
C SER A 185 1.12 4.12 -5.24
N TYR A 186 1.37 5.40 -5.55
CA TYR A 186 0.88 6.51 -4.71
C TYR A 186 0.14 7.60 -5.48
N ALA A 187 0.44 7.76 -6.77
CA ALA A 187 -0.26 8.70 -7.63
C ALA A 187 -1.74 8.30 -7.79
N THR A 188 -2.56 9.24 -8.22
CA THR A 188 -3.97 8.95 -8.52
C THR A 188 -4.05 7.94 -9.65
N PHE A 189 -4.55 6.74 -9.37
CA PHE A 189 -4.59 5.66 -10.34
C PHE A 189 -5.72 5.90 -11.35
N THR A 190 -5.36 5.92 -12.63
CA THR A 190 -6.24 6.24 -13.77
C THR A 190 -6.38 5.07 -14.76
N TRP A 191 -5.71 3.95 -14.50
CA TRP A 191 -5.79 2.78 -15.36
C TRP A 191 -6.97 1.88 -14.93
N SER A 192 -7.24 0.84 -15.72
CA SER A 192 -8.31 -0.09 -15.39
C SER A 192 -8.04 -0.78 -14.05
N ALA A 193 -9.04 -0.75 -13.16
CA ALA A 193 -8.99 -1.44 -11.86
C ALA A 193 -8.70 -2.95 -12.01
N LYS A 194 -9.00 -3.55 -13.17
CA LYS A 194 -8.69 -4.95 -13.49
C LYS A 194 -7.21 -5.30 -13.29
N PHE A 195 -6.29 -4.36 -13.52
CA PHE A 195 -4.85 -4.61 -13.42
C PHE A 195 -4.23 -4.02 -12.16
N TYR A 196 -5.05 -3.42 -11.29
CA TYR A 196 -4.56 -2.72 -10.12
C TYR A 196 -3.82 -3.68 -9.20
N ASP A 197 -4.44 -4.81 -8.87
CA ASP A 197 -3.88 -5.79 -7.94
C ASP A 197 -2.59 -6.40 -8.48
N GLU A 198 -2.54 -6.82 -9.74
CA GLU A 198 -1.32 -7.38 -10.33
C GLU A 198 -0.17 -6.37 -10.38
N ILE A 199 -0.47 -5.10 -10.66
CA ILE A 199 0.54 -4.03 -10.61
C ILE A 199 1.04 -3.86 -9.17
N GLN A 200 0.16 -3.75 -8.17
CA GLN A 200 0.58 -3.53 -6.79
C GLN A 200 1.38 -4.72 -6.25
N HIS A 201 0.91 -5.95 -6.46
CA HIS A 201 1.65 -7.15 -6.08
C HIS A 201 3.04 -7.19 -6.70
N LEU A 202 3.18 -6.88 -7.99
CA LEU A 202 4.48 -6.81 -8.65
C LEU A 202 5.38 -5.73 -8.02
N MET A 203 4.84 -4.54 -7.76
CA MET A 203 5.62 -3.43 -7.18
C MET A 203 6.10 -3.70 -5.78
N PHE A 204 5.29 -4.36 -4.97
CA PHE A 204 5.69 -4.75 -3.62
C PHE A 204 6.71 -5.88 -3.63
N ALA A 205 6.53 -6.91 -4.47
CA ALA A 205 7.50 -7.98 -4.63
C ALA A 205 8.87 -7.47 -5.08
N LEU A 206 8.91 -6.57 -6.05
CA LEU A 206 10.15 -5.93 -6.50
C LEU A 206 10.73 -4.98 -5.44
N THR A 207 9.89 -4.40 -4.59
CA THR A 207 10.35 -3.63 -3.43
C THR A 207 11.04 -4.54 -2.40
N ASN A 208 10.52 -5.74 -2.14
CA ASN A 208 11.20 -6.72 -1.30
C ASN A 208 12.59 -7.07 -1.82
N PHE A 209 12.72 -7.36 -3.12
CA PHE A 209 14.02 -7.56 -3.74
C PHE A 209 14.94 -6.35 -3.55
N ARG A 210 14.40 -5.13 -3.66
CA ARG A 210 15.19 -3.93 -3.43
C ARG A 210 15.63 -3.77 -1.99
N VAL A 211 14.79 -4.16 -1.02
CA VAL A 211 15.10 -4.13 0.42
C VAL A 211 16.17 -5.15 0.77
N SER A 212 16.18 -6.33 0.14
CA SER A 212 17.24 -7.33 0.38
C SER A 212 18.62 -6.86 -0.08
N LEU A 213 18.67 -6.01 -1.12
CA LEU A 213 19.91 -5.38 -1.58
C LEU A 213 20.26 -4.10 -0.80
N MET A 214 19.25 -3.32 -0.41
CA MET A 214 19.41 -2.06 0.29
C MET A 214 18.36 -1.92 1.38
N PRO A 215 18.74 -2.17 2.65
CA PRO A 215 17.84 -2.15 3.78
C PRO A 215 16.99 -0.88 3.87
N LEU A 216 15.87 -1.00 4.58
CA LEU A 216 14.99 0.11 4.90
C LEU A 216 15.71 1.17 5.74
N ARG A 217 15.37 2.45 5.50
CA ARG A 217 16.02 3.60 6.14
C ARG A 217 14.98 4.59 6.65
N GLU A 218 15.34 5.35 7.66
CA GLU A 218 14.49 6.44 8.19
C GLU A 218 14.16 7.51 7.12
N ALA A 219 15.03 7.69 6.12
CA ALA A 219 14.74 8.57 4.99
C ALA A 219 13.46 8.17 4.22
N ASP A 220 13.10 6.88 4.20
CA ASP A 220 11.94 6.39 3.47
C ASP A 220 10.63 6.88 4.10
N ILE A 221 10.53 6.91 5.44
CA ILE A 221 9.36 7.45 6.15
C ILE A 221 9.26 8.97 6.03
N HIS A 222 10.38 9.69 6.02
CA HIS A 222 10.37 11.12 5.78
C HIS A 222 9.86 11.46 4.38
N TRP A 223 10.30 10.73 3.38
CA TRP A 223 9.80 10.89 2.01
C TRP A 223 8.30 10.57 1.94
N TYR A 224 7.86 9.47 2.56
CA TYR A 224 6.45 9.08 2.60
C TYR A 224 5.56 10.20 3.15
N ARG A 225 5.93 10.75 4.31
CA ARG A 225 5.17 11.83 4.97
C ARG A 225 5.17 13.11 4.13
N ARG A 226 6.34 13.54 3.62
CA ARG A 226 6.47 14.80 2.87
C ARG A 226 5.90 14.77 1.46
N SER A 227 5.89 13.62 0.81
CA SER A 227 5.48 13.50 -0.59
C SER A 227 4.11 12.88 -0.77
N VAL A 228 3.81 11.78 -0.07
CA VAL A 228 2.54 11.05 -0.26
C VAL A 228 1.44 11.63 0.62
N LEU A 229 1.67 11.71 1.93
CA LEU A 229 0.63 12.20 2.86
C LEU A 229 0.31 13.67 2.60
N ALA A 230 1.33 14.52 2.44
CA ALA A 230 1.14 15.94 2.09
C ALA A 230 0.36 16.12 0.76
N ARG A 231 0.57 15.23 -0.22
CA ARG A 231 -0.21 15.24 -1.46
C ARG A 231 -1.67 14.91 -1.19
N TYR A 232 -1.96 13.89 -0.38
CA TYR A 232 -3.34 13.53 -0.04
C TYR A 232 -4.05 14.66 0.71
N GLU A 233 -3.37 15.30 1.66
CA GLU A 233 -3.88 16.50 2.34
C GLU A 233 -4.22 17.62 1.34
N SER A 234 -3.30 17.94 0.42
CA SER A 234 -3.55 18.94 -0.63
C SER A 234 -4.75 18.59 -1.53
N MET A 235 -4.91 17.31 -1.89
CA MET A 235 -6.05 16.86 -2.70
C MET A 235 -7.39 16.99 -1.94
N VAL A 236 -7.38 16.76 -0.63
CA VAL A 236 -8.56 16.97 0.23
C VAL A 236 -8.94 18.44 0.25
N HIS A 237 -7.99 19.33 0.48
CA HIS A 237 -8.23 20.77 0.47
C HIS A 237 -8.77 21.26 -0.87
N ALA A 238 -8.19 20.80 -1.99
CA ALA A 238 -8.67 21.14 -3.32
C ALA A 238 -10.09 20.63 -3.59
N THR A 239 -10.47 19.46 -3.03
CA THR A 239 -11.82 18.90 -3.17
C THR A 239 -12.84 19.66 -2.32
N ALA A 240 -12.43 20.12 -1.13
CA ALA A 240 -13.26 20.96 -0.27
C ALA A 240 -13.56 22.32 -0.94
N ALA A 241 -12.54 23.00 -1.46
CA ALA A 241 -12.70 24.28 -2.16
C ALA A 241 -13.68 24.17 -3.35
N LYS A 242 -13.57 23.12 -4.16
CA LYS A 242 -14.50 22.87 -5.28
C LYS A 242 -15.96 22.62 -4.85
N ARG A 243 -16.21 22.17 -3.61
CA ARG A 243 -17.56 21.99 -3.07
C ARG A 243 -18.14 23.29 -2.52
N GLU A 244 -17.28 24.22 -2.09
CA GLU A 244 -17.69 25.55 -1.61
C GLU A 244 -17.99 26.51 -2.77
N GLU A 245 -17.36 26.28 -3.93
CA GLU A 245 -17.58 27.04 -5.17
C GLU A 245 -18.81 26.56 -5.98
N SER A 246 -19.43 25.44 -5.61
CA SER A 246 -20.57 24.80 -6.32
C SER A 246 -21.88 24.95 -5.58
#